data_AF-A0A6A4H704-F1
#
_entry.id   AF-A0A6A4H704-F1
#
_cell.length_a   1.000
_cell.length_b   1.000
_cell.length_c   1.000
_cell.angle_alpha   90.00
_cell.angle_beta   90.00
_cell.angle_gamma   90.00
#
_symmetry.space_group_name_H-M   'P 1'
#
loop_
_entity.id
_entity.type
_entity.pdbx_description
1 polymer ?
#
loop_
_entity_poly.entity_id
_entity_poly.type
_entity_poly.pdbx_seq_one_letter_code
_entity_poly.pdbx_strand_id
1 'polypeptide(L)'
;MSAFSTPGSSSTSMTRLQTRQSSRVSITPTPITPTPSFSSRPTLRDISAARRIAELEKELAVMKAERDAANVHAVISGQEVAIWKHRFNKKAEKKDTTKRFPTDARILTSREGKKEAVADAAKKAAKKKAEAERKKKKQDTEREDILRHAVQESESTAFSGSLTSKNKRDLIDIAFSLDIETDGASLNVLHVRLNAHFDANPSLKENPRYIGLFSWKCKRDDPPKENAEPGPSSTHPRLSSPSTPTPGPSHRSPSPILHYPQPFTYQFPVPVQPRPVPRPVPHPIPHLSHDPATYFTDI
;
A
#
# COMPACT_ATOMS: atom_id res chain seq x y z
N MET A 1 -13.18 38.98 6.92
CA MET A 1 -11.96 38.25 6.51
C MET A 1 -11.65 37.26 7.61
N SER A 2 -12.12 36.02 7.46
CA SER A 2 -12.12 35.02 8.52
C SER A 2 -11.06 33.98 8.21
N ALA A 3 -10.05 33.86 9.07
CA ALA A 3 -8.92 32.96 8.92
C ALA A 3 -9.39 31.50 9.06
N PHE A 4 -9.15 30.71 8.02
CA PHE A 4 -9.36 29.26 8.06
C PHE A 4 -8.13 28.61 8.73
N SER A 5 -8.28 28.19 9.99
CA SER A 5 -7.34 27.27 10.64
C SER A 5 -7.50 25.86 10.07
N THR A 6 -6.43 25.34 9.49
CA THR A 6 -6.32 23.94 9.06
C THR A 6 -6.06 23.02 10.26
N PRO A 7 -6.77 21.88 10.40
CA PRO A 7 -6.48 20.93 11.47
C PRO A 7 -5.21 20.13 11.15
N GLY A 8 -4.32 20.09 12.14
CA GLY A 8 -3.01 19.45 12.08
C GLY A 8 -3.08 17.94 11.81
N SER A 9 -2.20 17.49 10.91
CA SER A 9 -1.96 16.09 10.58
C SER A 9 -1.30 15.40 11.78
N SER A 10 -2.05 14.57 12.49
CA SER A 10 -1.52 13.73 13.57
C SER A 10 -0.66 12.62 12.97
N SER A 11 0.66 12.81 13.05
CA SER A 11 1.71 11.85 12.70
C SER A 11 1.58 10.59 13.57
N THR A 12 1.16 9.49 12.94
CA THR A 12 1.14 8.16 13.58
C THR A 12 2.56 7.63 13.65
N SER A 13 3.22 7.82 14.79
CA SER A 13 4.51 7.22 15.11
C SER A 13 4.39 5.70 15.16
N MET A 14 4.84 5.03 14.09
CA MET A 14 5.02 3.58 14.05
C MET A 14 6.20 3.20 14.96
N THR A 15 5.89 2.59 16.10
CA THR A 15 6.87 2.00 17.01
C THR A 15 7.53 0.80 16.32
N ARG A 16 8.67 1.08 15.68
CA ARG A 16 9.54 0.08 15.05
C ARG A 16 10.14 -0.79 16.15
N LEU A 17 9.58 -1.99 16.34
CA LEU A 17 10.20 -3.03 17.15
C LEU A 17 11.57 -3.36 16.52
N GLN A 18 12.64 -2.87 17.16
CA GLN A 18 14.01 -3.26 16.85
C GLN A 18 14.19 -4.73 17.24
N THR A 19 14.03 -5.61 16.26
CA THR A 19 14.48 -7.00 16.38
C THR A 19 15.98 -6.98 16.55
N ARG A 20 16.43 -7.24 17.78
CA ARG A 20 17.82 -7.52 18.14
C ARG A 20 18.34 -8.61 17.22
N GLN A 21 19.17 -8.24 16.25
CA GLN A 21 19.95 -9.21 15.48
C GLN A 21 20.99 -9.80 16.43
N SER A 22 20.69 -11.00 16.93
CA SER A 22 21.65 -11.81 17.67
C SER A 22 22.74 -12.23 16.68
N SER A 23 23.95 -11.73 16.91
CA SER A 23 25.17 -12.08 16.22
C SER A 23 25.41 -13.59 16.34
N ARG A 24 25.02 -14.33 15.29
CA ARG A 24 25.21 -15.76 15.18
C ARG A 24 26.65 -16.01 14.74
N VAL A 25 27.46 -16.53 15.67
CA VAL A 25 28.82 -17.00 15.38
C VAL A 25 28.70 -18.18 14.43
N SER A 26 29.19 -18.01 13.21
CA SER A 26 29.26 -19.03 12.16
C SER A 26 30.33 -20.06 12.52
N ILE A 27 29.99 -21.01 13.39
CA ILE A 27 30.80 -22.21 13.57
C ILE A 27 30.43 -23.13 12.41
N THR A 28 31.29 -23.21 11.39
CA THR A 28 31.20 -24.18 10.30
C THR A 28 31.48 -25.57 10.87
N PRO A 29 30.47 -26.46 10.97
CA PRO A 29 30.73 -27.84 11.37
C PRO A 29 31.37 -28.56 10.18
N THR A 30 32.52 -29.16 10.42
CA THR A 30 33.14 -30.12 9.50
C THR A 30 32.16 -31.29 9.25
N PRO A 31 32.00 -31.74 7.99
CA PRO A 31 31.14 -32.87 7.67
C PRO A 31 31.81 -34.15 8.18
N ILE A 32 31.46 -34.55 9.39
CA ILE A 32 31.76 -35.88 9.91
C ILE A 32 30.75 -36.80 9.21
N THR A 33 31.19 -37.48 8.16
CA THR A 33 30.41 -38.51 7.47
C THR A 33 30.09 -39.60 8.48
N PRO A 34 28.83 -39.74 8.95
CA PRO A 34 28.50 -40.78 9.90
C PRO A 34 28.57 -42.10 9.15
N THR A 35 29.52 -42.94 9.55
CA THR A 35 29.54 -44.35 9.19
C THR A 35 28.18 -44.95 9.52
N PRO A 36 27.51 -45.67 8.59
CA PRO A 36 26.22 -46.29 8.83
C PRO A 36 26.39 -47.44 9.83
N SER A 37 26.39 -47.09 11.11
CA SER A 37 26.38 -48.01 12.23
C SER A 37 25.04 -48.75 12.22
N PHE A 38 25.14 -50.07 12.20
CA PHE A 38 24.04 -51.03 12.11
C PHE A 38 22.82 -50.66 12.96
N SER A 39 21.71 -50.41 12.25
CA SER A 39 20.30 -50.60 12.60
C SER A 39 20.01 -50.95 14.07
N SER A 40 20.07 -49.95 14.93
CA SER A 40 19.43 -50.05 16.25
C SER A 40 17.93 -49.95 16.01
N ARG A 41 17.21 -51.06 16.19
CA ARG A 41 15.74 -51.05 16.15
C ARG A 41 15.23 -49.99 17.12
N PRO A 42 14.31 -49.10 16.70
CA PRO A 42 13.75 -48.09 17.58
C PRO A 42 13.14 -48.76 18.80
N THR A 43 13.51 -48.28 19.98
CA THR A 43 12.95 -48.80 21.22
C THR A 43 11.50 -48.36 21.36
N LEU A 44 10.70 -49.05 22.17
CA LEU A 44 9.31 -48.67 22.44
C LEU A 44 9.20 -47.22 22.96
N ARG A 45 10.22 -46.74 23.69
CA ARG A 45 10.32 -45.36 24.16
C ARG A 45 10.45 -44.38 22.99
N ASP A 46 11.28 -44.69 22.00
CA ASP A 46 11.46 -43.82 20.82
C ASP A 46 10.16 -43.67 20.03
N ILE A 47 9.40 -44.77 19.88
CA ILE A 47 8.09 -44.74 19.21
C ILE A 47 7.09 -43.88 19.99
N SER A 48 7.06 -44.00 21.32
CA SER A 48 6.18 -43.19 22.16
C SER A 48 6.54 -41.71 22.14
N ALA A 49 7.85 -41.39 22.14
CA ALA A 49 8.34 -40.02 22.05
C ALA A 49 8.02 -39.41 20.68
N ALA A 50 8.25 -40.14 19.59
CA ALA A 50 7.92 -39.70 18.24
C ALA A 50 6.42 -39.41 18.08
N ARG A 51 5.54 -40.24 18.66
CA ARG A 51 4.08 -39.98 18.68
C ARG A 51 3.74 -38.70 19.45
N ARG A 52 4.35 -38.49 20.61
CA ARG A 52 4.11 -37.29 21.42
C ARG A 52 4.61 -36.02 20.72
N ILE A 53 5.75 -36.09 20.04
CA ILE A 53 6.27 -34.98 19.22
C ILE A 53 5.28 -34.66 18.09
N ALA A 54 4.84 -35.66 17.34
CA ALA A 54 3.88 -35.46 16.24
C ALA A 54 2.53 -34.89 16.72
N GLU A 55 2.08 -35.27 17.92
CA GLU A 55 0.88 -34.71 18.53
C GLU A 55 1.07 -33.24 18.93
N LEU A 56 2.17 -32.92 19.59
CA LEU A 56 2.51 -31.54 19.96
C LEU A 56 2.69 -30.63 18.74
N GLU A 57 3.27 -31.14 17.65
CA GLU A 57 3.38 -30.41 16.39
C GLU A 57 2.02 -30.10 15.78
N LYS A 58 1.06 -31.03 15.85
CA LYS A 58 -0.33 -30.80 15.43
C LYS A 58 -1.01 -29.75 16.31
N GLU A 59 -0.86 -29.84 17.64
CA GLU A 59 -1.40 -28.85 18.57
C GLU A 59 -0.84 -27.44 18.29
N LEU A 60 0.48 -27.34 18.06
CA LEU A 60 1.12 -26.07 17.70
C LEU A 60 0.62 -25.51 16.37
N ALA A 61 0.37 -26.37 15.38
CA ALA A 61 -0.19 -25.96 14.10
C ALA A 61 -1.60 -25.38 14.26
N VAL A 62 -2.45 -26.01 15.07
CA VAL A 62 -3.81 -25.54 15.37
C VAL A 62 -3.78 -24.19 16.10
N MET A 63 -3.01 -24.09 17.19
CA MET A 63 -2.90 -22.85 17.97
C MET A 63 -2.36 -21.68 17.13
N LYS A 64 -1.42 -21.96 16.22
CA LYS A 64 -0.91 -20.95 15.30
C LYS A 64 -2.00 -20.48 14.32
N ALA A 65 -2.77 -21.40 13.76
CA ALA A 65 -3.89 -21.06 12.87
C ALA A 65 -4.97 -20.24 13.59
N GLU A 66 -5.32 -20.59 14.83
CA GLU A 66 -6.30 -19.83 15.63
C GLU A 66 -5.81 -18.41 15.93
N ARG A 67 -4.54 -18.26 16.33
CA ARG A 67 -3.93 -16.95 16.55
C ARG A 67 -3.94 -16.11 15.28
N ASP A 68 -3.59 -16.70 14.14
CA ASP A 68 -3.55 -15.98 12.86
C ASP A 68 -4.97 -15.56 12.45
N ALA A 69 -5.99 -16.41 12.66
CA ALA A 69 -7.39 -16.07 12.45
C ALA A 69 -7.88 -14.92 13.37
N ALA A 70 -7.54 -14.97 14.67
CA ALA A 70 -7.88 -13.91 15.63
C ALA A 70 -7.22 -12.58 15.26
N ASN A 71 -5.98 -12.59 14.78
CA ASN A 71 -5.27 -11.41 14.30
C ASN A 71 -5.96 -10.79 13.07
N VAL A 72 -6.38 -11.61 12.11
CA VAL A 72 -7.14 -11.13 10.94
C VAL A 72 -8.44 -10.46 11.37
N HIS A 73 -9.20 -11.07 12.29
CA HIS A 73 -10.42 -10.49 12.84
C HIS A 73 -10.16 -9.13 13.52
N ALA A 74 -9.14 -9.04 14.38
CA ALA A 74 -8.80 -7.81 15.07
C ALA A 74 -8.45 -6.67 14.09
N VAL A 75 -7.71 -6.96 13.03
CA VAL A 75 -7.37 -5.98 11.99
C VAL A 75 -8.63 -5.49 11.26
N ILE A 76 -9.50 -6.40 10.83
CA ILE A 76 -10.75 -6.05 10.14
C ILE A 76 -11.65 -5.20 11.03
N SER A 77 -11.87 -5.62 12.29
CA SER A 77 -12.67 -4.85 13.25
C SER A 77 -12.07 -3.46 13.51
N GLY A 78 -10.74 -3.33 13.58
CA GLY A 78 -10.07 -2.04 13.70
C GLY A 78 -10.35 -1.11 12.51
N GLN A 79 -10.34 -1.63 11.29
CA GLN A 79 -10.69 -0.87 10.09
C GLN A 79 -12.16 -0.41 10.10
N GLU A 80 -13.09 -1.30 10.48
CA GLU A 80 -14.51 -0.97 10.58
C GLU A 80 -14.77 0.14 11.60
N VAL A 81 -14.18 0.04 12.79
CA VAL A 81 -14.28 1.07 13.84
C VAL A 81 -13.75 2.41 13.34
N ALA A 82 -12.62 2.43 12.61
CA ALA A 82 -12.07 3.64 12.02
C ALA A 82 -13.02 4.26 10.98
N ILE A 83 -13.62 3.43 10.12
CA ILE A 83 -14.63 3.86 9.13
C ILE A 83 -15.86 4.47 9.83
N TRP A 84 -16.37 3.80 10.86
CA TRP A 84 -17.52 4.27 11.63
C TRP A 84 -17.22 5.58 12.36
N LYS A 85 -16.07 5.69 13.01
CA LYS A 85 -15.61 6.91 13.67
C LYS A 85 -15.53 8.08 12.70
N HIS A 86 -14.93 7.88 11.52
CA HIS A 86 -14.87 8.92 10.48
C HIS A 86 -16.27 9.33 9.99
N ARG A 87 -17.17 8.37 9.75
CA ARG A 87 -18.56 8.65 9.35
C ARG A 87 -19.33 9.41 10.43
N PHE A 88 -19.09 9.11 11.70
CA PHE A 88 -19.72 9.77 12.83
C PHE A 88 -19.23 11.21 12.96
N ASN A 89 -17.91 11.44 12.94
CA ASN A 89 -17.33 12.79 13.03
C ASN A 89 -17.77 13.68 11.85
N LYS A 90 -17.79 13.12 10.62
CA LYS A 90 -18.29 13.82 9.43
C LYS A 90 -19.79 14.17 9.51
N LYS A 91 -20.57 13.46 10.33
CA LYS A 91 -21.98 13.81 10.61
C LYS A 91 -22.09 14.84 11.74
N ALA A 92 -21.19 14.81 12.71
CA ALA A 92 -21.13 15.78 13.80
C ALA A 92 -20.81 17.19 13.28
N GLU A 93 -19.84 17.33 12.37
CA GLU A 93 -19.50 18.60 11.71
C GLU A 93 -20.65 19.22 10.91
N LYS A 94 -21.67 18.42 10.55
CA LYS A 94 -22.85 18.87 9.81
C LYS A 94 -24.06 19.14 10.71
N LYS A 95 -23.92 19.07 12.03
CA LYS A 95 -25.06 19.13 12.97
C LYS A 95 -25.42 20.56 13.43
N ASP A 96 -24.59 21.57 13.18
CA ASP A 96 -24.81 22.94 13.69
C ASP A 96 -25.63 23.87 12.81
N THR A 97 -26.02 23.46 11.60
CA THR A 97 -27.10 24.16 10.87
C THR A 97 -28.40 23.41 11.10
N THR A 98 -29.12 23.80 12.15
CA THR A 98 -30.55 23.59 12.39
C THR A 98 -31.16 22.55 11.45
N LYS A 99 -31.11 21.26 11.83
CA LYS A 99 -31.71 20.17 11.05
C LYS A 99 -33.21 20.41 10.92
N ARG A 100 -33.61 21.15 9.90
CA ARG A 100 -34.92 21.03 9.29
C ARG A 100 -34.95 19.63 8.72
N PHE A 101 -35.58 18.69 9.42
CA PHE A 101 -35.93 17.43 8.82
C PHE A 101 -36.78 17.76 7.59
N PRO A 102 -36.35 17.41 6.37
CA PRO A 102 -37.23 17.51 5.22
C PRO A 102 -38.28 16.42 5.41
N THR A 103 -39.34 16.73 6.14
CA THR A 103 -40.56 15.94 6.11
C THR A 103 -41.12 16.05 4.71
N ASP A 104 -41.41 14.93 4.05
CA ASP A 104 -41.98 14.89 2.69
C ASP A 104 -43.20 15.81 2.53
N ALA A 105 -43.95 16.02 3.62
CA ALA A 105 -45.07 16.94 3.70
C ALA A 105 -44.72 18.40 3.28
N ARG A 106 -43.50 18.89 3.52
CA ARG A 106 -43.08 20.26 3.16
C ARG A 106 -42.68 20.38 1.68
N ILE A 107 -42.17 19.31 1.09
CA ILE A 107 -41.84 19.21 -0.34
C ILE A 107 -43.12 19.16 -1.18
N LEU A 108 -44.18 18.52 -0.67
CA LEU A 108 -45.48 18.41 -1.35
C LEU A 108 -46.25 19.75 -1.40
N THR A 109 -46.18 20.54 -0.34
CA THR A 109 -47.08 21.68 -0.12
C THR A 109 -46.51 23.04 -0.53
N SER A 110 -45.20 23.24 -0.51
CA SER A 110 -44.57 24.53 -0.84
C SER A 110 -43.89 24.54 -2.21
N ARG A 111 -44.07 25.63 -2.98
CA ARG A 111 -43.39 25.84 -4.27
C ARG A 111 -41.87 25.87 -4.14
N GLU A 112 -41.37 26.40 -3.02
CA GLU A 112 -39.94 26.44 -2.69
C GLU A 112 -39.39 25.04 -2.43
N GLY A 113 -40.10 24.20 -1.67
CA GLY A 113 -39.71 22.81 -1.41
C GLY A 113 -39.62 21.96 -2.68
N LYS A 114 -40.51 22.16 -3.66
CA LYS A 114 -40.42 21.50 -4.97
C LYS A 114 -39.16 21.89 -5.74
N LYS A 115 -38.77 23.18 -5.73
CA LYS A 115 -37.54 23.66 -6.40
C LYS A 115 -36.28 23.08 -5.74
N GLU A 116 -36.24 23.04 -4.41
CA GLU A 116 -35.12 22.48 -3.65
C GLU A 116 -34.97 20.97 -3.90
N ALA A 117 -36.09 20.22 -3.93
CA ALA A 117 -36.07 18.79 -4.22
C ALA A 117 -35.56 18.48 -5.64
N VAL A 118 -35.93 19.28 -6.64
CA VAL A 118 -35.40 19.14 -8.01
C VAL A 118 -33.90 19.44 -8.05
N ALA A 119 -33.44 20.49 -7.38
CA ALA A 119 -32.03 20.83 -7.30
C ALA A 119 -31.20 19.73 -6.62
N ASP A 120 -31.71 19.15 -5.52
CA ASP A 120 -31.07 18.04 -4.82
C ASP A 120 -31.08 16.75 -5.63
N ALA A 121 -32.15 16.44 -6.35
CA ALA A 121 -32.22 15.33 -7.28
C ALA A 121 -31.19 15.49 -8.40
N ALA A 122 -31.07 16.69 -8.99
CA ALA A 122 -30.07 17.00 -10.00
C ALA A 122 -28.64 16.85 -9.45
N LYS A 123 -28.37 17.33 -8.23
CA LYS A 123 -27.06 17.19 -7.57
C LYS A 123 -26.69 15.73 -7.28
N LYS A 124 -27.64 14.93 -6.80
CA LYS A 124 -27.44 13.48 -6.58
C LYS A 124 -27.21 12.75 -7.90
N ALA A 125 -27.98 13.08 -8.95
CA ALA A 125 -27.80 12.51 -10.27
C ALA A 125 -26.42 12.84 -10.87
N ALA A 126 -25.98 14.09 -10.76
CA ALA A 126 -24.65 14.53 -11.21
C ALA A 126 -23.53 13.79 -10.45
N LYS A 127 -23.65 13.68 -9.12
CA LYS A 127 -22.66 12.94 -8.31
C LYS A 127 -22.61 11.44 -8.68
N LYS A 128 -23.76 10.80 -8.88
CA LYS A 128 -23.82 9.39 -9.27
C LYS A 128 -23.19 9.16 -10.65
N LYS A 129 -23.43 10.06 -11.61
CA LYS A 129 -22.78 10.02 -12.93
C LYS A 129 -21.26 10.17 -12.83
N ALA A 130 -20.77 11.14 -12.08
CA ALA A 130 -19.33 11.35 -11.89
C ALA A 130 -18.64 10.16 -11.19
N GLU A 131 -19.28 9.53 -10.21
CA GLU A 131 -18.73 8.33 -9.56
C GLU A 131 -18.71 7.12 -10.51
N ALA A 132 -19.76 6.94 -11.32
CA ALA A 132 -19.83 5.87 -12.32
C ALA A 132 -18.74 6.05 -13.39
N GLU A 133 -18.54 7.27 -13.89
CA GLU A 133 -17.47 7.57 -14.85
C GLU A 133 -16.08 7.30 -14.27
N ARG A 134 -15.84 7.69 -13.01
CA ARG A 134 -14.57 7.40 -12.33
C ARG A 134 -14.32 5.90 -12.15
N LYS A 135 -15.37 5.11 -11.86
CA LYS A 135 -15.26 3.64 -11.77
C LYS A 135 -14.98 3.02 -13.13
N LYS A 136 -15.70 3.45 -14.16
CA LYS A 136 -15.49 2.99 -15.54
C LYS A 136 -14.06 3.28 -15.99
N LYS A 137 -13.57 4.51 -15.80
CA LYS A 137 -12.20 4.89 -16.12
C LYS A 137 -11.16 4.03 -15.41
N LYS A 138 -11.36 3.68 -14.14
CA LYS A 138 -10.45 2.79 -13.40
C LYS A 138 -10.45 1.37 -13.97
N GLN A 139 -11.63 0.83 -14.27
CA GLN A 139 -11.76 -0.51 -14.85
C GLN A 139 -11.17 -0.57 -16.26
N ASP A 140 -11.35 0.48 -17.06
CA ASP A 140 -10.79 0.56 -18.40
C ASP A 140 -9.25 0.61 -18.34
N THR A 141 -8.66 1.41 -17.42
CA THR A 141 -7.20 1.42 -17.23
C THR A 141 -6.64 0.08 -16.73
N GLU A 142 -7.35 -0.60 -15.83
CA GLU A 142 -6.93 -1.90 -15.32
C GLU A 142 -7.00 -2.99 -16.41
N ARG A 143 -8.04 -2.97 -17.23
CA ARG A 143 -8.15 -3.87 -18.40
C ARG A 143 -7.06 -3.60 -19.43
N GLU A 144 -6.74 -2.34 -19.69
CA GLU A 144 -5.66 -1.97 -20.61
C GLU A 144 -4.30 -2.43 -20.08
N ASP A 145 -4.04 -2.30 -18.77
CA ASP A 145 -2.83 -2.82 -18.14
C ASP A 145 -2.74 -4.36 -18.27
N ILE A 146 -3.82 -5.09 -18.02
CA ILE A 146 -3.85 -6.57 -18.18
C ILE A 146 -3.57 -6.96 -19.64
N LEU A 147 -4.20 -6.29 -20.61
CA LEU A 147 -3.98 -6.57 -22.03
C LEU A 147 -2.54 -6.25 -22.44
N ARG A 148 -1.96 -5.16 -21.95
CA ARG A 148 -0.55 -4.83 -22.20
C ARG A 148 0.37 -5.95 -21.72
N HIS A 149 0.16 -6.43 -20.49
CA HIS A 149 0.96 -7.52 -19.94
C HIS A 149 0.81 -8.82 -20.76
N ALA A 150 -0.40 -9.18 -21.17
CA ALA A 150 -0.64 -10.37 -21.99
C ALA A 150 0.05 -10.29 -23.36
N VAL A 151 -0.02 -9.14 -24.04
CA VAL A 151 0.67 -8.91 -25.32
C VAL A 151 2.18 -9.06 -25.14
N GLN A 152 2.74 -8.46 -24.09
CA GLN A 152 4.17 -8.49 -23.83
C GLN A 152 4.71 -9.85 -23.36
N GLU A 153 3.85 -10.71 -22.82
CA GLU A 153 4.19 -12.11 -22.55
C GLU A 153 4.22 -12.93 -23.84
N SER A 154 3.30 -12.64 -24.77
CA SER A 154 3.21 -13.34 -26.06
C SER A 154 4.25 -12.89 -27.08
N GLU A 155 4.55 -11.60 -27.11
CA GLU A 155 5.56 -11.02 -27.97
C GLU A 155 6.88 -11.03 -27.20
N SER A 156 7.87 -11.80 -27.69
CA SER A 156 9.25 -11.78 -27.19
C SER A 156 9.95 -10.46 -27.59
N THR A 157 9.30 -9.33 -27.29
CA THR A 157 9.76 -8.00 -27.64
C THR A 157 10.95 -7.67 -26.76
N ALA A 158 12.10 -7.49 -27.40
CA ALA A 158 13.33 -7.18 -26.70
C ALA A 158 13.23 -5.79 -26.05
N PHE A 159 13.57 -5.72 -24.76
CA PHE A 159 13.68 -4.46 -24.06
C PHE A 159 14.94 -3.73 -24.53
N SER A 160 14.75 -2.50 -25.04
CA SER A 160 15.84 -1.66 -25.55
C SER A 160 16.10 -0.45 -24.67
N GLY A 161 17.36 0.00 -24.62
CA GLY A 161 17.79 1.20 -23.92
C GLY A 161 18.20 0.94 -22.47
N SER A 162 18.78 1.96 -21.83
CA SER A 162 19.26 1.85 -20.46
C SER A 162 18.19 1.42 -19.47
N LEU A 163 18.53 0.51 -18.56
CA LEU A 163 17.69 0.23 -17.39
C LEU A 163 17.42 1.49 -16.55
N THR A 164 18.39 2.40 -16.38
CA THR A 164 18.24 3.64 -15.59
C THR A 164 17.38 4.72 -16.27
N SER A 165 17.20 4.65 -17.59
CA SER A 165 16.34 5.60 -18.32
C SER A 165 14.89 5.12 -18.46
N LYS A 166 14.59 3.89 -18.01
CA LYS A 166 13.24 3.33 -18.10
C LYS A 166 12.29 4.02 -17.13
N ASN A 167 11.06 4.24 -17.59
CA ASN A 167 10.00 4.78 -16.75
C ASN A 167 9.50 3.69 -15.76
N LYS A 168 8.69 4.09 -14.77
CA LYS A 168 8.18 3.14 -13.77
C LYS A 168 7.39 1.97 -14.38
N ARG A 169 6.59 2.20 -15.42
CA ARG A 169 5.78 1.15 -16.06
C ARG A 169 6.67 0.13 -16.74
N ASP A 170 7.64 0.57 -17.53
CA ASP A 170 8.57 -0.33 -18.21
C ASP A 170 9.37 -1.18 -17.20
N LEU A 171 9.75 -0.60 -16.05
CA LEU A 171 10.43 -1.34 -14.98
C LEU A 171 9.52 -2.39 -14.33
N ILE A 172 8.22 -2.11 -14.18
CA ILE A 172 7.23 -3.09 -13.69
C ILE A 172 7.09 -4.21 -14.71
N ASP A 173 7.01 -3.88 -16.00
CA ASP A 173 6.87 -4.86 -17.07
C ASP A 173 8.11 -5.79 -17.14
N ILE A 174 9.33 -5.24 -17.00
CA ILE A 174 10.58 -6.03 -16.90
C ILE A 174 10.61 -6.88 -15.62
N ALA A 175 10.16 -6.34 -14.50
CA ALA A 175 10.11 -7.08 -13.24
C ALA A 175 9.09 -8.22 -13.31
N PHE A 176 7.93 -8.00 -13.92
CA PHE A 176 6.92 -9.01 -14.14
C PHE A 176 7.44 -10.13 -15.04
N SER A 177 8.17 -9.82 -16.12
CA SER A 177 8.77 -10.84 -16.99
C SER A 177 9.91 -11.65 -16.34
N LEU A 178 10.36 -11.24 -15.16
CA LEU A 178 11.35 -11.93 -14.32
C LEU A 178 10.72 -12.53 -13.06
N ASP A 179 9.39 -12.52 -12.93
CA ASP A 179 8.63 -12.94 -11.74
C ASP A 179 9.09 -12.25 -10.44
N ILE A 180 9.49 -10.98 -10.52
CA ILE A 180 9.89 -10.16 -9.38
C ILE A 180 8.67 -9.40 -8.85
N GLU A 181 8.45 -9.45 -7.54
CA GLU A 181 7.35 -8.74 -6.87
C GLU A 181 7.48 -7.21 -7.00
N THR A 182 6.41 -6.56 -7.48
CA THR A 182 6.36 -5.10 -7.76
C THR A 182 5.40 -4.32 -6.88
N ASP A 183 4.64 -4.97 -5.99
CA ASP A 183 3.54 -4.31 -5.27
C ASP A 183 4.04 -3.15 -4.41
N GLY A 184 3.44 -1.98 -4.62
CA GLY A 184 3.79 -0.73 -3.95
C GLY A 184 5.22 -0.20 -4.17
N ALA A 185 6.02 -0.81 -5.04
CA ALA A 185 7.43 -0.44 -5.16
C ALA A 185 7.64 0.97 -5.74
N SER A 186 8.59 1.70 -5.15
CA SER A 186 9.07 2.96 -5.73
C SER A 186 10.03 2.69 -6.89
N LEU A 187 10.19 3.66 -7.80
CA LEU A 187 11.08 3.53 -8.96
C LEU A 187 12.51 3.14 -8.57
N ASN A 188 13.06 3.75 -7.52
CA ASN A 188 14.41 3.44 -7.03
C ASN A 188 14.51 2.00 -6.50
N VAL A 189 13.48 1.53 -5.79
CA VAL A 189 13.43 0.15 -5.28
C VAL A 189 13.40 -0.84 -6.43
N LEU A 190 12.68 -0.55 -7.51
CA LEU A 190 12.66 -1.39 -8.71
C LEU A 190 14.04 -1.48 -9.37
N HIS A 191 14.74 -0.36 -9.56
CA HIS A 191 16.10 -0.41 -10.11
C HIS A 191 17.05 -1.26 -9.27
N VAL A 192 17.02 -1.10 -7.94
CA VAL A 192 17.89 -1.87 -7.04
C VAL A 192 17.59 -3.36 -7.14
N ARG A 193 16.31 -3.74 -7.11
CA ARG A 193 15.87 -5.14 -7.22
C ARG A 193 16.27 -5.75 -8.57
N LEU A 194 16.01 -5.04 -9.66
CA LEU A 194 16.34 -5.49 -11.02
C LEU A 194 17.86 -5.65 -11.19
N ASN A 195 18.65 -4.66 -10.79
CA ASN A 195 20.12 -4.76 -10.85
C ASN A 195 20.63 -5.95 -10.03
N ALA A 196 20.17 -6.09 -8.77
CA ALA A 196 20.55 -7.22 -7.93
C ALA A 196 20.20 -8.57 -8.56
N HIS A 197 19.03 -8.67 -9.22
CA HIS A 197 18.61 -9.88 -9.91
C HIS A 197 19.47 -10.20 -11.13
N PHE A 198 19.80 -9.20 -11.96
CA PHE A 198 20.68 -9.36 -13.12
C PHE A 198 22.14 -9.64 -12.73
N ASP A 199 22.60 -9.12 -11.60
CA ASP A 199 23.94 -9.40 -11.09
C ASP A 199 24.04 -10.80 -10.49
N ALA A 200 22.97 -11.30 -9.85
CA ALA A 200 22.89 -12.68 -9.40
C ALA A 200 22.76 -13.69 -10.58
N ASN A 201 22.19 -13.26 -11.71
CA ASN A 201 21.92 -14.12 -12.87
C ASN A 201 22.52 -13.54 -14.17
N PRO A 202 23.85 -13.61 -14.34
CA PRO A 202 24.53 -12.98 -15.47
C PRO A 202 24.11 -13.53 -16.83
N SER A 203 23.67 -14.79 -16.92
CA SER A 203 23.16 -15.40 -18.16
C SER A 203 21.92 -14.68 -18.71
N LEU A 204 21.13 -14.01 -17.86
CA LEU A 204 19.98 -13.23 -18.31
C LEU A 204 20.39 -11.99 -19.10
N LYS A 205 21.62 -11.47 -18.93
CA LYS A 205 22.13 -10.32 -19.69
C LYS A 205 22.37 -10.67 -21.16
N GLU A 206 22.58 -11.95 -21.47
CA GLU A 206 22.78 -12.45 -22.83
C GLU A 206 21.47 -12.86 -23.52
N ASN A 207 20.37 -12.97 -22.77
CA ASN A 207 19.08 -13.33 -23.33
C ASN A 207 18.62 -12.27 -24.35
N PRO A 208 18.20 -12.66 -25.58
CA PRO A 208 17.75 -11.73 -26.61
C PRO A 208 16.68 -10.73 -26.14
N ARG A 209 15.88 -11.11 -25.14
CA ARG A 209 14.85 -10.25 -24.55
C ARG A 209 15.44 -9.08 -23.74
N TYR A 210 16.58 -9.28 -23.08
CA TYR A 210 17.18 -8.30 -22.16
C TYR A 210 18.50 -7.72 -22.65
N ILE A 211 19.09 -8.27 -23.72
CA ILE A 211 20.38 -7.82 -24.25
C ILE A 211 20.39 -6.32 -24.57
N GLY A 212 19.26 -5.79 -25.06
CA GLY A 212 19.07 -4.37 -25.37
C GLY A 212 19.14 -3.44 -24.15
N LEU A 213 19.00 -3.97 -22.93
CA LEU A 213 19.14 -3.22 -21.68
C LEU A 213 20.59 -2.98 -21.29
N PHE A 214 21.49 -3.87 -21.74
CA PHE A 214 22.90 -3.90 -21.35
C PHE A 214 23.86 -3.59 -22.50
N SER A 215 23.36 -3.56 -23.74
CA SER A 215 24.11 -3.19 -24.94
C SER A 215 24.36 -1.67 -24.99
N TRP A 216 25.07 -1.19 -23.98
CA TRP A 216 25.38 0.23 -23.85
C TRP A 216 26.65 0.64 -24.56
N LYS A 217 27.36 -0.31 -25.15
CA LYS A 217 28.64 -0.04 -25.75
C LYS A 217 28.53 0.01 -27.25
N CYS A 218 28.87 1.21 -27.74
CA CYS A 218 29.82 1.41 -28.81
C CYS A 218 29.37 0.80 -30.14
N LYS A 219 28.89 1.61 -31.08
CA LYS A 219 29.80 2.48 -31.81
C LYS A 219 28.97 3.48 -32.63
N ARG A 220 29.11 4.78 -32.33
CA ARG A 220 29.38 5.70 -33.44
C ARG A 220 30.79 5.36 -33.88
N ASP A 221 30.91 4.32 -34.68
CA ASP A 221 32.01 4.29 -35.63
C ASP A 221 31.63 5.44 -36.54
N ASP A 222 32.23 6.60 -36.30
CA ASP A 222 32.27 7.62 -37.34
C ASP A 222 32.67 6.86 -38.61
N PRO A 223 31.85 6.88 -39.67
CA PRO A 223 32.23 6.21 -40.92
C PRO A 223 33.65 6.69 -41.24
N PRO A 224 34.58 5.80 -41.64
CA PRO A 224 35.93 6.19 -42.00
C PRO A 224 35.81 7.37 -42.95
N LYS A 225 36.24 8.53 -42.47
CA LYS A 225 36.25 9.77 -43.24
C LYS A 225 37.36 9.60 -44.26
N GLU A 226 37.07 8.87 -45.32
CA GLU A 226 37.92 8.72 -46.47
C GLU A 226 38.00 10.10 -47.11
N ASN A 227 39.16 10.74 -46.92
CA ASN A 227 39.52 11.96 -47.58
C ASN A 227 39.48 11.73 -49.09
N ALA A 228 38.44 12.23 -49.77
CA ALA A 228 38.52 12.55 -51.18
C ALA A 228 37.63 13.76 -51.48
N GLU A 229 38.27 14.75 -52.12
CA GLU A 229 37.72 15.89 -52.87
C GLU A 229 37.30 17.18 -52.10
N PRO A 230 38.06 18.28 -52.26
CA PRO A 230 37.69 19.61 -51.81
C PRO A 230 36.68 20.23 -52.79
N GLY A 231 35.39 19.91 -52.61
CA GLY A 231 34.30 20.54 -53.36
C GLY A 231 33.86 21.87 -52.73
N PRO A 232 33.82 22.99 -53.48
CA PRO A 232 33.37 24.27 -52.96
C PRO A 232 31.85 24.35 -52.90
N SER A 233 31.36 25.06 -51.88
CA SER A 233 30.07 25.77 -51.91
C SER A 233 28.80 24.92 -51.74
N SER A 234 28.26 24.93 -50.52
CA SER A 234 26.80 25.02 -50.37
C SER A 234 26.46 25.77 -49.10
N THR A 235 26.04 27.01 -49.34
CA THR A 235 25.53 28.00 -48.40
C THR A 235 24.21 27.51 -47.80
N HIS A 236 24.26 26.90 -46.60
CA HIS A 236 23.04 26.71 -45.82
C HIS A 236 22.89 27.84 -44.79
N PRO A 237 21.71 28.51 -44.71
CA PRO A 237 21.52 29.67 -43.88
C PRO A 237 21.58 29.27 -42.40
N ARG A 238 22.55 29.86 -41.71
CA ARG A 238 22.69 29.85 -40.27
C ARG A 238 21.53 30.67 -39.67
N LEU A 239 20.43 29.99 -39.33
CA LEU A 239 19.37 30.58 -38.52
C LEU A 239 19.92 30.82 -37.11
N SER A 240 20.41 32.03 -36.94
CA SER A 240 20.84 32.61 -35.67
C SER A 240 19.64 32.62 -34.73
N SER A 241 19.66 31.75 -33.73
CA SER A 241 18.74 31.87 -32.60
C SER A 241 19.16 33.09 -31.77
N PRO A 242 18.25 34.04 -31.48
CA PRO A 242 18.57 35.18 -30.66
C PRO A 242 18.83 34.72 -29.22
N SER A 243 20.06 34.91 -28.77
CA SER A 243 20.45 34.85 -27.37
C SER A 243 19.69 35.91 -26.58
N THR A 244 18.69 35.47 -25.81
CA THR A 244 18.07 36.29 -24.77
C THR A 244 19.00 36.34 -23.55
N PRO A 245 19.45 37.53 -23.12
CA PRO A 245 20.17 37.67 -21.87
C PRO A 245 19.19 37.44 -20.72
N THR A 246 19.40 36.34 -19.99
CA THR A 246 18.67 36.06 -18.75
C THR A 246 19.28 36.93 -17.65
N PRO A 247 18.55 37.86 -17.02
CA PRO A 247 19.04 38.61 -15.87
C PRO A 247 19.04 37.66 -14.67
N GLY A 248 20.22 37.33 -14.16
CA GLY A 248 20.37 36.56 -12.93
C GLY A 248 19.91 37.36 -11.71
N PRO A 249 19.00 36.84 -10.88
CA PRO A 249 18.80 37.36 -9.54
C PRO A 249 19.86 36.72 -8.63
N SER A 250 20.93 37.46 -8.39
CA SER A 250 21.86 37.19 -7.28
C SER A 250 21.14 37.55 -5.98
N HIS A 251 20.41 36.58 -5.42
CA HIS A 251 19.89 36.67 -4.05
C HIS A 251 20.66 35.67 -3.19
N ARG A 252 21.78 36.15 -2.64
CA ARG A 252 22.39 35.64 -1.41
C ARG A 252 21.33 35.77 -0.30
N SER A 253 20.58 34.71 -0.06
CA SER A 253 19.81 34.57 1.17
C SER A 253 20.76 34.14 2.30
N PRO A 254 20.85 34.89 3.41
CA PRO A 254 21.56 34.44 4.59
C PRO A 254 20.84 33.21 5.15
N SER A 255 21.59 32.14 5.40
CA SER A 255 21.09 30.93 6.05
C SER A 255 20.43 31.32 7.38
N PRO A 256 19.15 30.96 7.63
CA PRO A 256 18.60 31.08 8.96
C PRO A 256 19.35 30.09 9.86
N ILE A 257 19.99 30.61 10.89
CA ILE A 257 20.55 29.85 12.00
C ILE A 257 19.38 29.03 12.58
N LEU A 258 19.35 27.74 12.27
CA LEU A 258 18.48 26.75 12.89
C LEU A 258 18.91 26.64 14.36
N HIS A 259 18.35 27.50 15.21
CA HIS A 259 18.28 27.26 16.64
C HIS A 259 17.50 25.96 16.82
N TYR A 260 18.22 24.87 17.09
CA TYR A 260 17.64 23.63 17.56
C TYR A 260 17.03 23.91 18.93
N PRO A 261 15.70 23.90 19.12
CA PRO A 261 15.15 23.90 20.46
C PRO A 261 15.62 22.61 21.14
N GLN A 262 16.26 22.79 22.29
CA GLN A 262 16.63 21.71 23.21
C GLN A 262 15.44 20.74 23.35
N PRO A 263 15.68 19.42 23.32
CA PRO A 263 14.62 18.45 23.55
C PRO A 263 14.12 18.62 24.99
N PHE A 264 12.97 19.29 25.12
CA PHE A 264 12.17 19.19 26.33
C PHE A 264 11.90 17.71 26.57
N THR A 265 12.41 17.20 27.68
CA THR A 265 12.06 15.90 28.22
C THR A 265 10.56 15.91 28.50
N TYR A 266 9.77 15.49 27.51
CA TYR A 266 8.37 15.18 27.69
C TYR A 266 8.28 14.00 28.65
N GLN A 267 8.16 14.32 29.94
CA GLN A 267 7.75 13.38 30.95
C GLN A 267 6.28 13.06 30.67
N PHE A 268 6.04 11.94 30.00
CA PHE A 268 4.70 11.45 29.74
C PHE A 268 3.94 11.40 31.06
N PRO A 269 2.79 12.09 31.19
CA PRO A 269 1.96 11.97 32.37
C PRO A 269 1.56 10.49 32.52
N VAL A 270 1.85 9.94 33.69
CA VAL A 270 1.50 8.57 34.06
C VAL A 270 0.01 8.38 33.76
N PRO A 271 -0.37 7.35 32.99
CA PRO A 271 -1.78 7.10 32.67
C PRO A 271 -2.54 6.95 33.99
N VAL A 272 -3.46 7.88 34.23
CA VAL A 272 -4.40 7.82 35.36
C VAL A 272 -5.18 6.52 35.20
N GLN A 273 -4.92 5.56 36.09
CA GLN A 273 -5.66 4.31 36.05
C GLN A 273 -7.15 4.62 36.24
N PRO A 274 -8.03 4.05 35.38
CA PRO A 274 -9.45 4.26 35.51
C PRO A 274 -9.88 3.77 36.90
N ARG A 275 -10.47 4.67 37.69
CA ARG A 275 -11.06 4.30 38.98
C ARG A 275 -12.06 3.16 38.74
N PRO A 276 -12.06 2.10 39.57
CA PRO A 276 -13.07 1.05 39.48
C PRO A 276 -14.45 1.70 39.56
N VAL A 277 -15.24 1.53 38.51
CA VAL A 277 -16.64 1.96 38.49
C VAL A 277 -17.39 1.10 39.52
N PRO A 278 -18.17 1.70 40.44
CA PRO A 278 -19.02 0.94 41.37
C PRO A 278 -19.90 -0.02 40.58
N ARG A 279 -19.85 -1.31 40.91
CA ARG A 279 -20.71 -2.31 40.27
C ARG A 279 -22.18 -1.93 40.53
N PRO A 280 -23.06 -1.97 39.51
CA PRO A 280 -24.48 -1.84 39.71
C PRO A 280 -24.97 -2.90 40.70
N VAL A 281 -25.67 -2.47 41.74
CA VAL A 281 -26.33 -3.36 42.69
C VAL A 281 -27.41 -4.13 41.91
N PRO A 282 -27.43 -5.48 41.94
CA PRO A 282 -28.47 -6.26 41.29
C PRO A 282 -29.83 -5.90 41.89
N HIS A 283 -30.72 -5.33 41.10
CA HIS A 283 -32.12 -5.18 41.50
C HIS A 283 -32.79 -6.55 41.47
N PRO A 284 -33.62 -6.89 42.48
CA PRO A 284 -34.37 -8.13 42.50
C PRO A 284 -35.30 -8.20 41.29
N ILE A 285 -35.19 -9.29 40.54
CA ILE A 285 -36.04 -9.60 39.39
C ILE A 285 -37.47 -9.81 39.91
N PRO A 286 -38.46 -9.03 39.46
CA PRO A 286 -39.85 -9.28 39.83
C PRO A 286 -40.26 -10.64 39.29
N HIS A 287 -40.64 -11.52 40.22
CA HIS A 287 -41.12 -12.86 39.97
C HIS A 287 -42.40 -12.74 39.12
N LEU A 288 -42.28 -13.10 37.85
CA LEU A 288 -43.40 -13.12 36.92
C LEU A 288 -44.28 -14.32 37.29
N SER A 289 -45.31 -14.08 38.10
CA SER A 289 -46.35 -15.06 38.40
C SER A 289 -47.09 -15.39 37.10
N HIS A 290 -46.79 -16.55 36.53
CA HIS A 290 -47.63 -17.16 35.50
C HIS A 290 -48.89 -17.68 36.17
N ASP A 291 -50.02 -17.03 35.89
CA ASP A 291 -51.35 -17.52 36.21
C ASP A 291 -51.84 -18.38 35.03
N PRO A 292 -52.00 -19.72 35.19
CA PRO A 292 -52.54 -20.58 34.15
C PRO A 292 -54.05 -20.71 34.34
N ALA A 293 -54.81 -19.72 33.89
CA ALA A 293 -56.25 -19.88 33.75
C ALA A 293 -56.77 -18.97 32.63
N THR A 294 -57.06 -19.56 31.48
CA THR A 294 -58.42 -19.58 30.92
C THR A 294 -58.42 -20.45 29.67
N TYR A 295 -59.13 -21.56 29.80
CA TYR A 295 -59.68 -22.33 28.69
C TYR A 295 -60.51 -21.40 27.80
N PHE A 296 -60.25 -21.41 26.50
CA PHE A 296 -61.21 -20.94 25.51
C PHE A 296 -61.43 -22.08 24.51
N THR A 297 -62.41 -22.91 24.86
CA THR A 297 -63.21 -23.67 23.91
C THR A 297 -64.04 -22.68 23.10
N ASP A 298 -63.99 -22.76 21.77
CA ASP A 298 -65.21 -22.70 20.94
C ASP A 298 -64.90 -23.10 19.49
N ILE A 299 -65.58 -24.18 19.10
CA ILE A 299 -66.21 -24.61 17.83
C ILE A 299 -65.75 -23.94 16.53
#